data_AF-A0A356TTA4-F1
#
_entry.id   AF-A0A356TTA4-F1
#
_cell.length_a   1.000
_cell.length_b   1.000
_cell.length_c   1.000
_cell.angle_alpha   90.00
_cell.angle_beta   90.00
_cell.angle_gamma   90.00
#
_symmetry.space_group_name_H-M   'P 1'
#
loop_
_entity.id
_entity.type
_entity.pdbx_description
1 polymer ?
#
loop_
_entity_poly.entity_id
_entity_poly.type
_entity_poly.pdbx_seq_one_letter_code
_entity_poly.pdbx_strand_id
1 'polypeptide(L)'
;MERPKVTRQHETTTVTEVHGLRCDEFVAIWTPDVGYTVLSIRLEGTWHTFGVDEGMLNWEEGYSPEDMGGSEALRSGERWVDLAEELRVRGVEISDASMDDCTFVMTFANGAKLTLSARAGQPVVTTRLHPGPLTS
;
A
#
# COMPACT_ATOMS: atom_id res chain seq x y z
N MET A 1 12.43 23.54 4.10
CA MET A 1 11.73 22.28 3.82
C MET A 1 11.05 21.86 5.09
N GLU A 2 9.73 22.01 5.15
CA GLU A 2 8.94 21.39 6.21
C GLU A 2 9.11 19.88 6.11
N ARG A 3 9.30 19.23 7.26
CA ARG A 3 9.43 17.77 7.32
C ARG A 3 8.07 17.15 7.00
N PRO A 4 8.00 16.07 6.19
CA PRO A 4 6.74 15.39 5.92
C PRO A 4 6.12 14.87 7.22
N LYS A 5 4.80 14.94 7.29
CA LYS A 5 4.00 14.63 8.47
C LYS A 5 3.78 13.12 8.53
N VAL A 6 4.60 12.41 9.31
CA VAL A 6 4.31 11.02 9.68
C VAL A 6 3.00 11.02 10.47
N THR A 7 1.95 10.46 9.89
CA THR A 7 0.66 10.35 10.56
C THR A 7 0.53 8.95 11.16
N ARG A 8 0.55 8.86 12.49
CA ARG A 8 0.32 7.62 13.24
C ARG A 8 -1.16 7.53 13.61
N GLN A 9 -1.79 6.43 13.25
CA GLN A 9 -3.23 6.24 13.45
C GLN A 9 -3.49 4.95 14.26
N HIS A 10 -4.42 5.03 15.21
CA HIS A 10 -4.76 3.97 16.18
C HIS A 10 -5.44 2.76 15.51
N GLU A 11 -5.72 1.71 16.30
CA GLU A 11 -6.13 0.37 15.84
C GLU A 11 -7.33 0.33 14.88
N THR A 12 -8.21 1.34 14.95
CA THR A 12 -9.31 1.53 14.01
C THR A 12 -9.22 2.94 13.43
N THR A 13 -8.90 3.06 12.14
CA THR A 13 -8.84 4.37 11.46
C THR A 13 -9.23 4.28 9.99
N THR A 14 -9.92 5.30 9.47
CA THR A 14 -10.17 5.47 8.04
C THR A 14 -9.27 6.56 7.48
N VAL A 15 -8.56 6.27 6.39
CA VAL A 15 -7.70 7.23 5.67
C VAL A 15 -8.52 7.85 4.54
N THR A 16 -9.34 8.82 4.91
CA THR A 16 -10.25 9.49 3.95
C THR A 16 -9.52 10.37 2.94
N GLU A 17 -8.28 10.76 3.25
CA GLU A 17 -7.44 11.67 2.46
C GLU A 17 -7.06 11.11 1.09
N VAL A 18 -7.07 9.79 0.93
CA VAL A 18 -6.75 9.11 -0.33
C VAL A 18 -7.98 8.66 -1.12
N HIS A 19 -9.18 8.84 -0.55
CA HIS A 19 -10.42 8.41 -1.18
C HIS A 19 -10.70 9.21 -2.46
N GLY A 20 -11.00 8.51 -3.56
CA GLY A 20 -11.26 9.10 -4.87
C GLY A 20 -10.00 9.45 -5.66
N LEU A 21 -8.81 9.35 -5.05
CA LEU A 21 -7.56 9.61 -5.78
C LEU A 21 -7.23 8.44 -6.71
N ARG A 22 -6.76 8.78 -7.92
CA ARG A 22 -6.37 7.80 -8.94
C ARG A 22 -4.96 7.28 -8.73
N CYS A 23 -4.81 5.96 -8.85
CA CYS A 23 -3.51 5.31 -8.82
C CYS A 23 -2.75 5.47 -10.14
N ASP A 24 -1.63 6.19 -10.12
CA ASP A 24 -0.74 6.33 -11.28
C ASP A 24 0.30 5.20 -11.32
N GLU A 25 0.89 4.91 -10.16
CA GLU A 25 1.91 3.91 -9.96
C GLU A 25 1.68 3.23 -8.62
N PHE A 26 1.99 1.94 -8.53
CA PHE A 26 1.90 1.23 -7.27
C PHE A 26 2.95 0.13 -7.23
N VAL A 27 3.89 0.27 -6.31
CA VAL A 27 4.94 -0.71 -6.10
C VAL A 27 4.99 -1.17 -4.66
N ALA A 28 5.53 -2.36 -4.46
CA ALA A 28 5.82 -2.89 -3.14
C ALA A 28 7.12 -3.68 -3.12
N ILE A 29 7.74 -3.75 -1.95
CA ILE A 29 8.85 -4.69 -1.70
C ILE A 29 8.26 -6.05 -1.36
N TRP A 30 8.58 -7.07 -2.15
CA TRP A 30 8.26 -8.46 -1.86
C TRP A 30 9.47 -9.18 -1.26
N THR A 31 9.24 -9.91 -0.17
CA THR A 31 10.24 -10.70 0.55
C THR A 31 9.78 -12.17 0.63
N PRO A 32 10.62 -13.17 0.29
CA PRO A 32 10.24 -14.58 0.12
C PRO A 32 9.49 -15.27 1.28
N ASP A 33 9.72 -14.84 2.51
CA ASP A 33 9.14 -15.47 3.72
C ASP A 33 8.11 -14.58 4.43
N VAL A 34 7.87 -13.38 3.93
CA VAL A 34 7.05 -12.35 4.59
C VAL A 34 5.89 -11.92 3.69
N GLY A 35 6.11 -11.84 2.37
CA GLY A 35 5.20 -11.20 1.44
C GLY A 35 5.58 -9.74 1.22
N TYR A 36 4.58 -8.86 1.06
CA TYR A 36 4.83 -7.45 0.77
C TYR A 36 4.99 -6.64 2.07
N THR A 37 6.04 -5.83 2.20
CA THR A 37 6.39 -5.18 3.48
C THR A 37 6.20 -3.67 3.46
N VAL A 38 6.57 -3.03 2.36
CA VAL A 38 6.42 -1.59 2.14
C VAL A 38 5.56 -1.38 0.91
N LEU A 39 4.56 -0.53 1.01
CA LEU A 39 3.70 -0.13 -0.09
C LEU A 39 3.96 1.32 -0.44
N SER A 40 4.33 1.60 -1.68
CA SER A 40 4.42 2.96 -2.19
C SER A 40 3.50 3.10 -3.38
N ILE A 41 2.50 3.97 -3.24
CA ILE A 41 1.51 4.25 -4.26
C ILE A 41 1.58 5.73 -4.64
N ARG A 42 1.58 6.01 -5.94
CA ARG A 42 1.48 7.36 -6.47
C ARG A 42 0.02 7.65 -6.78
N LEU A 43 -0.53 8.63 -6.10
CA LEU A 43 -1.91 9.07 -6.20
C LEU A 43 -1.96 10.50 -6.72
N GLU A 44 -2.55 10.70 -7.89
CA GLU A 44 -2.62 12.00 -8.59
C GLU A 44 -1.29 12.78 -8.57
N GLY A 45 -0.21 12.08 -8.88
CA GLY A 45 1.14 12.64 -8.92
C GLY A 45 1.90 12.67 -7.59
N THR A 46 1.27 12.40 -6.46
CA THR A 46 1.89 12.43 -5.11
C THR A 46 2.16 11.02 -4.59
N TRP A 47 3.35 10.78 -4.05
CA TRP A 47 3.68 9.48 -3.45
C TRP A 47 3.14 9.36 -2.03
N HIS A 48 2.57 8.21 -1.71
CA HIS A 48 2.12 7.81 -0.38
C HIS A 48 2.76 6.47 -0.05
N THR A 49 3.44 6.39 1.09
CA THR A 49 4.02 5.15 1.59
C THR A 49 3.27 4.69 2.82
N PHE A 50 2.77 3.45 2.78
CA PHE A 50 2.02 2.82 3.86
C PHE A 50 2.80 1.64 4.43
N GLY A 51 2.81 1.53 5.76
CA GLY A 51 3.33 0.37 6.48
C GLY A 51 2.53 0.15 7.76
N VAL A 52 2.37 -1.11 8.17
CA VAL A 52 1.75 -1.45 9.46
C VAL A 52 2.83 -2.06 10.34
N ASP A 53 3.07 -1.44 11.50
CA ASP A 53 4.07 -1.90 12.47
C ASP A 53 3.55 -1.72 13.90
N GLU A 54 3.83 -2.70 14.76
CA GLU A 54 3.37 -2.74 16.16
C GLU A 54 1.88 -2.41 16.36
N GLY A 55 1.04 -2.77 15.38
CA GLY A 55 -0.40 -2.47 15.40
C GLY A 55 -0.79 -1.03 15.05
N MET A 56 0.14 -0.24 14.52
CA MET A 56 -0.07 1.12 14.03
C MET A 56 0.08 1.21 12.52
N LEU A 57 -0.76 2.03 11.88
CA LEU A 57 -0.53 2.48 10.51
C LEU A 57 0.48 3.62 10.54
N ASN A 58 1.59 3.42 9.83
CA ASN A 58 2.54 4.45 9.46
C ASN A 58 2.26 4.88 8.02
N TRP A 59 1.96 6.16 7.85
CA TRP A 59 1.72 6.75 6.54
C TRP A 59 2.56 8.02 6.37
N GLU A 60 3.28 8.07 5.26
CA GLU A 60 4.12 9.20 4.84
C GLU A 60 3.81 9.62 3.41
N GLU A 61 3.92 10.93 3.14
CA GLU A 61 3.74 11.51 1.81
C GLU A 61 5.07 12.04 1.25
N GLY A 62 5.23 11.96 -0.08
CA GLY A 62 6.29 12.63 -0.82
C GLY A 62 7.55 11.81 -1.10
N TYR A 63 7.63 10.56 -0.63
CA TYR A 63 8.78 9.69 -0.87
C TYR A 63 8.49 8.65 -1.95
N SER A 64 9.20 8.75 -3.07
CA SER A 64 9.21 7.72 -4.10
C SER A 64 10.08 6.52 -3.67
N PRO A 65 9.98 5.37 -4.36
CA PRO A 65 10.89 4.24 -4.15
C PRO A 65 12.36 4.62 -4.27
N GLU A 66 12.71 5.53 -5.17
CA GLU A 66 14.08 6.02 -5.35
C GLU A 66 14.57 6.84 -4.14
N ASP A 67 13.69 7.65 -3.55
CA ASP A 67 14.03 8.42 -2.34
C ASP A 67 14.26 7.51 -1.12
N MET A 68 13.68 6.30 -1.15
CA MET A 68 13.90 5.26 -0.16
C MET A 68 15.14 4.39 -0.45
N GLY A 69 15.95 4.73 -1.46
CA GLY A 69 17.17 4.03 -1.84
C GLY A 69 17.00 3.01 -2.97
N GLY A 70 15.84 2.99 -3.64
CA GLY A 70 15.62 2.23 -4.87
C GLY A 70 15.98 0.75 -4.73
N SER A 71 16.80 0.24 -5.65
CA SER A 71 17.28 -1.14 -5.59
C SER A 71 18.36 -1.38 -4.54
N GLU A 72 19.10 -0.34 -4.12
CA GLU A 72 20.18 -0.47 -3.13
C GLU A 72 19.66 -0.68 -1.71
N ALA A 73 18.41 -0.28 -1.45
CA ALA A 73 17.73 -0.51 -0.19
C ALA A 73 17.22 -1.95 -0.01
N LEU A 74 17.19 -2.74 -1.09
CA LEU A 74 16.70 -4.13 -1.05
C LEU A 74 17.72 -5.06 -0.39
N ARG A 75 17.24 -5.91 0.52
CA ARG A 75 18.04 -7.00 1.09
C ARG A 75 18.12 -8.16 0.11
N SER A 76 19.06 -9.08 0.38
CA SER A 76 19.23 -10.28 -0.43
C SER A 76 17.91 -11.08 -0.52
N GLY A 77 17.39 -11.24 -1.75
CA GLY A 77 16.15 -11.96 -2.03
C GLY A 77 14.90 -11.07 -2.11
N GLU A 78 14.98 -9.81 -1.71
CA GLU A 78 13.90 -8.84 -1.88
C GLU A 78 13.84 -8.31 -3.31
N ARG A 79 12.65 -7.92 -3.75
CA ARG A 79 12.44 -7.28 -5.05
C ARG A 79 11.29 -6.29 -5.03
N TRP A 80 11.42 -5.25 -5.83
CA TRP A 80 10.29 -4.39 -6.18
C TRP A 80 9.33 -5.14 -7.11
N VAL A 81 8.03 -4.98 -6.85
CA VAL A 81 6.93 -5.56 -7.63
C VAL A 81 5.97 -4.45 -8.02
N ASP A 82 5.59 -4.37 -9.30
CA ASP A 82 4.56 -3.46 -9.79
C ASP A 82 3.17 -4.02 -9.48
N LEU A 83 2.61 -3.60 -8.35
CA LEU A 83 1.26 -3.95 -7.94
C LEU A 83 0.19 -3.25 -8.77
N ALA A 84 0.51 -2.11 -9.42
CA ALA A 84 -0.47 -1.43 -10.27
C ALA A 84 -0.85 -2.32 -11.46
N GLU A 85 0.15 -2.99 -12.04
CA GLU A 85 -0.05 -3.95 -13.11
C GLU A 85 -0.70 -5.25 -12.60
N GLU A 86 -0.16 -5.86 -11.54
CA GLU A 86 -0.69 -7.13 -10.99
C GLU A 86 -2.17 -7.02 -10.57
N LEU A 87 -2.56 -5.88 -9.98
CA LEU A 87 -3.94 -5.65 -9.52
C LEU A 87 -4.81 -4.95 -10.57
N ARG A 88 -4.25 -4.55 -11.71
CA ARG A 88 -4.91 -3.75 -12.76
C ARG A 88 -5.55 -2.47 -12.20
N VAL A 89 -4.83 -1.76 -11.33
CA VAL A 89 -5.31 -0.56 -10.65
C VAL A 89 -4.75 0.74 -11.21
N ARG A 90 -3.88 0.68 -12.23
CA ARG A 90 -3.41 1.89 -12.92
C ARG A 90 -4.59 2.67 -13.51
N GLY A 91 -4.73 3.94 -13.15
CA GLY A 91 -5.85 4.83 -13.47
C GLY A 91 -7.14 4.58 -12.65
N VAL A 92 -7.15 3.63 -11.72
CA VAL A 92 -8.31 3.29 -10.90
C VAL A 92 -8.29 4.09 -9.60
N GLU A 93 -9.46 4.57 -9.19
CA GLU A 93 -9.63 5.33 -7.94
C GLU A 93 -9.65 4.40 -6.72
N ILE A 94 -9.09 4.88 -5.60
CA ILE A 94 -9.31 4.26 -4.29
C ILE A 94 -10.75 4.52 -3.88
N SER A 95 -11.48 3.46 -3.51
CA SER A 95 -12.85 3.57 -3.01
C SER A 95 -12.95 3.51 -1.49
N ASP A 96 -11.98 2.87 -0.83
CA ASP A 96 -11.90 2.83 0.64
C ASP A 96 -10.48 2.55 1.10
N ALA A 97 -10.07 3.14 2.22
CA ALA A 97 -8.82 2.85 2.89
C ALA A 97 -9.04 2.91 4.40
N SER A 98 -8.91 1.77 5.07
CA SER A 98 -9.22 1.65 6.49
C SER A 98 -8.31 0.65 7.19
N MET A 99 -8.02 0.89 8.46
CA MET A 99 -7.36 -0.02 9.36
C MET A 99 -8.34 -0.44 10.44
N ASP A 100 -8.38 -1.73 10.74
CA ASP A 100 -9.08 -2.31 11.88
C ASP A 100 -8.28 -3.49 12.42
N ASP A 101 -8.16 -3.61 13.75
CA ASP A 101 -7.51 -4.74 14.42
C ASP A 101 -6.13 -5.09 13.82
N CYS A 102 -5.26 -4.08 13.75
CA CYS A 102 -3.90 -4.17 13.20
C CYS A 102 -3.84 -4.56 11.71
N THR A 103 -4.95 -4.40 10.97
CA THR A 103 -5.07 -4.80 9.57
C THR A 103 -5.55 -3.62 8.73
N PHE A 104 -4.66 -3.08 7.90
CA PHE A 104 -4.98 -2.05 6.92
C PHE A 104 -5.48 -2.69 5.62
N VAL A 105 -6.58 -2.18 5.09
CA VAL A 105 -7.22 -2.61 3.85
C VAL A 105 -7.40 -1.40 2.95
N MET A 106 -6.92 -1.51 1.72
CA MET A 106 -7.18 -0.54 0.65
C MET A 106 -7.99 -1.23 -0.44
N THR A 107 -9.13 -0.64 -0.79
CA THR A 107 -10.01 -1.12 -1.85
C THR A 107 -10.02 -0.12 -2.99
N PHE A 108 -9.92 -0.63 -4.21
CA PHE A 108 -10.00 0.14 -5.45
C PHE A 108 -11.39 -0.01 -6.09
N ALA A 109 -11.81 0.96 -6.88
CA ALA A 109 -13.10 0.99 -7.55
C ALA A 109 -13.32 -0.21 -8.51
N ASN A 110 -12.25 -0.85 -8.99
CA ASN A 110 -12.32 -2.08 -9.80
C ASN A 110 -12.57 -3.36 -8.95
N GLY A 111 -12.71 -3.22 -7.62
CA GLY A 111 -12.89 -4.32 -6.68
C GLY A 111 -11.60 -4.99 -6.22
N ALA A 112 -10.43 -4.57 -6.72
CA ALA A 112 -9.15 -5.03 -6.21
C ALA A 112 -8.97 -4.60 -4.75
N LYS A 113 -8.39 -5.50 -3.96
CA LYS A 113 -8.14 -5.27 -2.53
C LYS A 113 -6.72 -5.63 -2.18
N LEU A 114 -6.16 -4.76 -1.36
CA LEU A 114 -4.90 -4.96 -0.70
C LEU A 114 -5.13 -5.00 0.80
N THR A 115 -4.43 -5.90 1.48
CA THR A 115 -4.49 -6.03 2.92
C THR A 115 -3.07 -6.09 3.46
N LEU A 116 -2.74 -5.24 4.43
CA LEU A 116 -1.53 -5.31 5.26
C LEU A 116 -1.94 -5.67 6.68
N SER A 117 -1.32 -6.67 7.32
CA SER A 117 -1.59 -6.99 8.73
C SER A 117 -0.32 -7.20 9.52
N ALA A 118 -0.24 -6.62 10.73
CA ALA A 118 0.90 -6.78 11.64
C ALA A 118 0.79 -7.99 12.59
N ARG A 119 -0.23 -8.86 12.46
CA ARG A 119 -0.45 -9.95 13.42
C ARG A 119 0.70 -10.98 13.42
N ALA A 120 1.48 -10.91 14.50
CA ALA A 120 2.59 -11.77 14.90
C ALA A 120 3.79 -11.82 13.94
N GLY A 121 4.48 -10.67 13.83
CA GLY A 121 5.90 -10.62 13.49
C GLY A 121 6.26 -10.47 12.01
N GLN A 122 5.28 -10.46 11.12
CA GLN A 122 5.50 -10.28 9.69
C GLN A 122 4.28 -9.56 9.07
N PRO A 123 4.46 -8.50 8.26
CA PRO A 123 3.38 -7.92 7.49
C PRO A 123 2.85 -8.96 6.50
N VAL A 124 1.70 -9.56 6.80
CA VAL A 124 1.06 -10.50 5.87
C VAL A 124 0.28 -9.70 4.86
N VAL A 125 0.65 -9.85 3.59
CA VAL A 125 -0.09 -9.23 2.48
C VAL A 125 -0.83 -10.27 1.70
N THR A 126 -2.15 -10.20 1.79
CA THR A 126 -3.03 -11.02 0.97
C THR A 126 -3.58 -10.13 -0.13
N THR A 127 -3.06 -10.26 -1.33
CA THR A 127 -3.71 -9.74 -2.53
C THR A 127 -4.85 -10.70 -2.89
N ARG A 128 -6.09 -10.23 -2.83
CA ARG A 128 -7.23 -10.95 -3.42
C ARG A 128 -7.76 -10.11 -4.56
N LEU A 129 -7.45 -10.53 -5.78
CA LEU A 129 -8.26 -10.16 -6.93
C LEU A 129 -9.63 -10.80 -6.71
N HIS A 130 -10.65 -9.99 -6.42
CA HIS A 130 -12.00 -10.45 -6.73
C HIS A 130 -12.12 -10.44 -8.25
N PRO A 131 -12.38 -11.58 -8.91
CA PRO A 131 -12.88 -11.52 -10.27
C PRO A 131 -14.23 -10.82 -10.19
N GLY A 132 -14.24 -9.51 -10.44
CA GLY A 132 -15.47 -8.82 -10.80
C GLY A 132 -16.12 -9.57 -11.98
N PRO A 133 -17.45 -9.59 -12.08
CA PRO A 133 -18.11 -10.30 -13.16
C PRO A 133 -17.55 -9.77 -14.49
N LEU A 134 -17.07 -10.68 -15.34
CA LEU A 134 -16.76 -10.39 -16.73
C LEU A 134 -18.06 -9.90 -17.38
N THR A 135 -18.25 -8.59 -17.44
CA THR A 135 -19.36 -8.03 -18.20
C THR A 135 -18.92 -7.91 -19.65
N SER A 136 -19.34 -8.94 -20.40
CA SER A 136 -19.50 -9.09 -21.86
C SER A 136 -18.27 -9.12 -22.74
#